data_AF-A0A932J620-F1
#
_entry.id   AF-A0A932J620-F1
#
_cell.length_a   1.000
_cell.length_b   1.000
_cell.length_c   1.000
_cell.angle_alpha   90.00
_cell.angle_beta   90.00
_cell.angle_gamma   90.00
#
_symmetry.space_group_name_H-M   'P 1'
#
loop_
_entity.id
_entity.type
_entity.pdbx_description
1 polymer ?
#
loop_
_entity_poly.entity_id
_entity_poly.type
_entity_poly.pdbx_seq_one_letter_code
_entity_poly.pdbx_strand_id
1 'polypeptide(L)' 'MTYYVYEYLRVENNKGALMAVIHKADCRWCKDGQGHPQNAGKPAGLRRWHGPYQTMAEARRVAKQIGGKALSCAHCLPR' A
#
# COMPACT_ATOMS: atom_id res chain seq x y z
N MET A 1 9.30 -10.44 -10.78
CA MET A 1 9.00 -9.86 -9.46
C MET A 1 7.98 -8.75 -9.65
N THR A 2 6.79 -8.84 -9.06
CA THR A 2 5.75 -7.81 -9.17
C THR A 2 5.59 -7.04 -7.87
N TYR A 3 5.02 -5.84 -7.97
CA TYR A 3 4.82 -4.91 -6.87
C TYR A 3 3.35 -4.56 -6.73
N TYR A 4 2.93 -4.33 -5.50
CA TYR A 4 1.59 -3.86 -5.16
C TYR A 4 1.69 -2.59 -4.34
N VAL A 5 0.69 -1.73 -4.47
CA VAL A 5 0.55 -0.52 -3.65
C VAL A 5 -0.67 -0.69 -2.78
N TYR A 6 -0.49 -0.57 -1.48
CA TYR A 6 -1.57 -0.56 -0.51
C TYR A 6 -1.91 0.87 -0.12
N GLU A 7 -3.12 1.29 -0.44
CA GLU A 7 -3.72 2.56 -0.05
C GLU A 7 -4.47 2.39 1.26
N TYR A 8 -4.29 3.33 2.18
CA TYR A 8 -5.10 3.44 3.38
C TYR A 8 -5.23 4.87 3.88
N LEU A 9 -6.37 5.19 4.49
CA LEU A 9 -6.52 6.45 5.24
C LEU A 9 -5.92 6.31 6.64
N ARG A 10 -4.96 7.16 6.98
CA ARG A 10 -4.48 7.36 8.35
C ARG A 10 -5.18 8.58 8.93
N VAL A 11 -5.94 8.38 10.01
CA VAL A 11 -6.56 9.48 10.76
C VAL A 11 -5.73 9.73 12.00
N GLU A 12 -5.24 10.96 12.14
CA GLU A 12 -4.45 11.41 13.29
C GLU A 12 -4.88 12.83 13.65
N ASN A 13 -5.19 13.07 14.93
CA ASN A 13 -5.66 14.38 15.43
C ASN A 13 -6.84 14.97 14.62
N ASN A 14 -7.88 14.16 14.34
CA ASN A 14 -9.04 14.53 13.51
C ASN A 14 -8.72 14.96 12.06
N LYS A 15 -7.51 14.72 11.57
CA LYS A 15 -7.12 14.93 10.17
C LYS A 15 -6.89 13.59 9.49
N GLY A 16 -7.57 13.35 8.37
CA GLY A 16 -7.37 12.17 7.53
C GLY A 16 -6.31 12.46 6.46
N ALA A 17 -5.27 11.63 6.39
CA ALA A 17 -4.27 11.64 5.32
C ALA A 17 -4.30 10.31 4.57
N LEU A 18 -4.39 10.36 3.24
CA LEU A 18 -4.23 9.18 2.40
C LEU A 18 -2.75 8.78 2.40
N MET A 19 -2.51 7.49 2.61
CA MET A 19 -1.17 6.90 2.67
C MET A 19 -1.09 5.78 1.64
N ALA A 20 0.09 5.62 1.04
CA ALA A 20 0.36 4.54 0.11
C ALA A 20 1.68 3.84 0.44
N VAL A 21 1.63 2.52 0.60
CA VAL A 21 2.79 1.69 0.92
C VAL A 21 3.02 0.69 -0.21
N ILE A 22 4.25 0.62 -0.70
CA ILE A 22 4.66 -0.32 -1.74
C ILE A 22 5.10 -1.62 -1.10
N HIS A 23 4.58 -2.72 -1.61
CA HIS A 23 4.95 -4.08 -1.26
C HIS A 23 5.46 -4.84 -2.49
N LYS A 24 6.28 -5.85 -2.27
CA LYS A 24 6.52 -6.92 -3.25
C LYS A 24 5.42 -7.98 -3.12
N ALA A 25 5.12 -8.65 -4.23
CA ALA A 25 4.17 -9.76 -4.30
C ALA A 25 4.45 -10.87 -3.27
N ASP A 26 5.72 -11.24 -3.14
CA ASP A 26 6.23 -12.27 -2.23
C ASP A 26 6.27 -11.85 -0.74
N CYS A 27 5.83 -10.63 -0.41
CA CYS A 27 5.82 -10.17 0.97
C CYS A 27 4.78 -10.96 1.78
N ARG A 28 5.23 -11.56 2.90
CA ARG A 28 4.38 -12.28 3.88
C ARG A 28 3.11 -11.52 4.29
N TRP A 29 3.18 -10.18 4.31
CA TRP A 29 2.07 -9.29 4.67
C TRP A 29 1.19 -8.90 3.48
N CYS A 30 1.74 -8.90 2.26
CA CYS A 30 1.03 -8.51 1.04
C CYS A 30 0.27 -9.67 0.41
N LYS A 31 0.83 -10.89 0.41
CA LYS A 31 0.23 -12.08 -0.20
C LYS A 31 -0.42 -11.79 -1.56
N ASP A 32 0.36 -11.28 -2.51
CA ASP A 32 -0.15 -10.92 -3.85
C ASP A 32 -1.32 -9.92 -3.85
N GLY A 33 -1.31 -8.93 -2.97
CA GLY A 33 -2.38 -7.94 -2.85
C GLY A 33 -3.66 -8.48 -2.18
N GLN A 34 -3.60 -9.66 -1.56
CA GLN A 34 -4.70 -10.27 -0.81
C GLN A 34 -4.44 -10.28 0.70
N GLY A 35 -3.22 -9.91 1.10
CA GLY A 35 -2.77 -9.86 2.46
C GLY A 35 -3.57 -8.85 3.26
N HIS A 36 -4.02 -9.30 4.42
CA HIS A 36 -4.96 -8.57 5.25
C HIS A 36 -4.24 -7.43 6.01
N PRO A 37 -4.60 -6.17 5.81
CA PRO A 37 -4.41 -5.16 6.84
C PRO A 37 -5.46 -5.46 7.90
N GLN A 38 -5.08 -6.05 9.03
CA GLN A 38 -5.93 -6.30 10.22
C GLN A 38 -7.25 -5.50 10.20
N ASN A 39 -8.39 -6.21 10.23
CA ASN A 39 -9.78 -5.77 10.44
C ASN A 39 -10.74 -6.09 9.28
N ALA A 40 -11.33 -7.28 9.37
CA ALA A 40 -12.68 -7.51 8.90
C ALA A 40 -13.60 -6.44 9.52
N GLY A 41 -14.33 -5.65 8.72
CA GLY A 41 -15.40 -4.78 9.22
C GLY A 41 -15.23 -3.25 9.14
N LYS A 42 -14.19 -2.71 8.47
CA LYS A 42 -14.14 -1.26 8.14
C LYS A 42 -14.63 -1.01 6.70
N PRO A 43 -15.34 0.10 6.43
CA PRO A 43 -15.95 0.36 5.12
C PRO A 43 -14.89 0.38 4.00
N ALA A 44 -15.22 -0.28 2.88
CA ALA A 44 -14.33 -0.61 1.77
C ALA A 44 -13.74 0.61 1.01
N GLY A 45 -14.25 1.83 1.24
CA GLY A 45 -13.88 3.02 0.47
C GLY A 45 -12.49 3.60 0.75
N LEU A 46 -11.77 3.11 1.77
CA LEU A 46 -10.54 3.77 2.26
C LEU A 46 -9.35 2.81 2.44
N ARG A 47 -9.42 1.59 1.90
CA ARG A 47 -8.35 0.57 1.95
C ARG A 47 -8.34 -0.25 0.68
N ARG A 48 -7.35 -0.06 -0.20
CA ARG A 48 -7.32 -0.72 -1.52
C ARG A 48 -5.92 -1.18 -1.89
N TRP A 49 -5.83 -2.37 -2.47
CA TRP A 49 -4.63 -2.82 -3.16
C TRP A 49 -4.67 -2.40 -4.62
N HIS A 50 -3.54 -1.92 -5.14
CA HIS A 50 -3.36 -1.52 -6.53
C HIS A 50 -2.19 -2.31 -7.11
N GLY A 51 -2.31 -2.72 -8.37
CA GLY A 51 -1.33 -3.57 -9.06
C GLY A 51 -1.99 -4.82 -9.67
N PRO A 52 -1.19 -5.83 -10.07
CA PRO A 52 0.27 -5.87 -9.97
C PRO A 52 0.98 -4.88 -10.91
N TYR A 53 2.10 -4.32 -10.46
CA TYR A 53 3.02 -3.52 -11.27
C TYR A 53 4.30 -4.31 -11.55
N GLN A 54 4.86 -4.19 -12.75
CA GLN A 54 6.07 -4.93 -13.12
C GLN A 54 7.34 -4.29 -12.57
N THR A 55 7.31 -2.97 -12.35
CA THR A 55 8.48 -2.23 -11.86
C THR A 55 8.20 -1.48 -10.56
N MET A 56 9.24 -1.31 -9.74
CA MET A 56 9.16 -0.46 -8.54
C MET A 56 8.89 1.01 -8.90
N ALA A 57 9.34 1.47 -10.07
CA ALA A 57 9.13 2.83 -10.53
C ALA A 57 7.64 3.12 -10.76
N GLU A 58 6.90 2.21 -11.39
CA GLU A 58 5.46 2.30 -11.58
C GLU A 58 4.72 2.33 -10.24
N ALA A 59 5.04 1.39 -9.35
CA ALA A 59 4.45 1.35 -8.02
C ALA A 59 4.71 2.65 -7.22
N ARG A 60 5.92 3.22 -7.32
CA ARG A 60 6.26 4.51 -6.71
C ARG A 60 5.46 5.67 -7.30
N ARG A 61 5.24 5.69 -8.61
CA ARG A 61 4.44 6.73 -9.28
C ARG A 61 3.00 6.71 -8.75
N VAL A 62 2.37 5.53 -8.71
CA VAL A 62 1.01 5.36 -8.21
C VAL A 62 0.91 5.71 -6.73
N ALA A 63 1.86 5.25 -5.90
CA ALA A 63 1.88 5.57 -4.47
C ALA A 63 1.98 7.09 -4.19
N LYS A 64 2.77 7.83 -5.00
CA LYS A 64 2.83 9.29 -4.92
C LYS A 64 1.52 9.96 -5.33
N GLN A 65 0.82 9.44 -6.34
CA GLN A 65 -0.47 9.99 -6.77
C GLN A 65 -1.57 9.80 -5.71
N ILE A 66 -1.54 8.69 -4.98
CA ILE A 66 -2.55 8.37 -3.95
C ILE A 66 -2.36 9.19 -2.67
N GLY A 67 -1.16 9.12 -2.08
CA GLY A 67 -0.94 9.63 -0.71
C GLY A 67 0.06 10.79 -0.62
N GLY A 68 0.51 11.33 -1.75
CA GLY A 68 1.59 12.32 -1.84
C GLY A 68 2.98 11.78 -1.50
N LYS A 69 3.08 10.86 -0.53
CA LYS A 69 4.31 10.21 -0.07
C LYS A 69 4.25 8.70 -0.34
N ALA A 70 5.16 8.23 -1.19
CA ALA A 70 5.38 6.80 -1.41
C ALA A 70 6.20 6.20 -0.25
N LEU A 71 5.56 5.39 0.57
CA LEU A 71 6.23 4.56 1.58
C LEU A 71 6.61 3.21 0.97
N SER A 72 7.64 2.57 1.50
CA SER A 72 8.03 1.21 1.13
C SER A 72 7.89 0.34 2.37
N CYS A 73 7.38 -0.88 2.19
CA CYS A 73 7.25 -1.82 3.29
C CYS A 73 8.64 -2.19 3.83
N ALA A 74 8.92 -1.89 5.10
CA ALA A 74 10.20 -2.15 5.72
C ALA A 74 10.60 -3.65 5.74
N HIS A 75 9.64 -4.56 5.57
CA HIS A 75 9.91 -6.01 5.55
C HIS A 75 10.38 -6.53 4.19
N CYS A 76 9.69 -6.18 3.09
CA CYS A 76 10.05 -6.68 1.76
C CYS A 76 10.91 -5.70 0.94
N LEU A 77 10.94 -4.43 1.37
CA LEU A 77 11.71 -3.33 0.80
C LEU A 77 12.40 -2.55 1.93
N PRO A 78 13.32 -3.20 2.70
CA PRO A 78 14.19 -2.46 3.61
C PRO A 78 14.99 -1.43 2.81
N ARG A 79 15.10 -0.20 3.34
CA ARG A 79 15.95 0.86 2.80
C ARG A 79 17.35 0.73 3.36
#